data_AF-A0AAW4VTC1-F1
#
_entry.id   AF-A0AAW4VTC1-F1
#
_cell.length_a   1.000
_cell.length_b   1.000
_cell.length_c   1.000
_cell.angle_alpha   90.00
_cell.angle_beta   90.00
_cell.angle_gamma   90.00
#
_symmetry.space_group_name_H-M   'P 1'
#
loop_
_entity.id
_entity.type
_entity.pdbx_description
1 polymer ?
#
loop_
_entity_poly.entity_id
_entity_poly.type
_entity_poly.pdbx_seq_one_letter_code
_entity_poly.pdbx_strand_id
1 'polypeptide(L)' 'MTKEQIAAIAVVLLLGAVFFVRLYRRQQEPPKEPPVPKPLPKTGKMRCPMCGAEAKVMGKQWECPWCGDCGWIK' A
#
# COMPACT_ATOMS: atom_id res chain seq x y z
N MET A 1 -22.23 18.19 40.82
CA MET A 1 -21.05 17.70 40.06
C MET A 1 -19.81 18.07 40.87
N THR A 2 -19.03 17.08 41.34
CA THR A 2 -17.83 17.36 42.13
C THR A 2 -16.70 17.80 41.20
N LYS A 3 -15.77 18.62 41.72
CA LYS A 3 -14.61 19.14 40.96
C LYS A 3 -13.78 18.01 40.32
N GLU A 4 -13.75 16.85 40.99
CA GLU A 4 -13.10 15.63 40.54
C GLU A 4 -13.81 14.98 39.33
N GLN A 5 -15.14 15.00 39.28
CA GLN A 5 -15.89 14.49 38.13
C GLN A 5 -15.67 15.36 36.89
N ILE A 6 -15.58 16.70 37.07
CA ILE A 6 -15.27 17.63 35.98
C ILE A 6 -13.85 17.37 35.46
N ALA A 7 -12.88 17.18 36.35
CA ALA A 7 -11.51 16.86 35.98
C ALA A 7 -11.42 15.52 35.23
N ALA A 8 -12.11 14.48 35.70
CA ALA A 8 -12.14 13.18 35.05
C ALA A 8 -12.75 13.27 33.63
N ILE A 9 -13.87 13.99 33.48
CA ILE A 9 -14.51 14.20 32.18
C ILE A 9 -13.60 15.00 31.24
N ALA A 10 -12.94 16.04 31.73
CA ALA A 10 -12.00 16.83 30.92
C ALA A 10 -10.82 15.98 30.41
N VAL A 11 -10.26 15.11 31.25
CA VAL A 11 -9.18 14.19 30.86
C VAL A 11 -9.64 13.21 29.79
N VAL A 12 -10.83 12.60 29.96
CA VAL A 12 -11.39 11.67 28.97
C VAL A 12 -11.62 12.37 27.63
N LEU A 13 -12.16 13.59 27.64
CA LEU A 13 -12.38 14.37 26.42
C LEU A 13 -11.07 14.74 25.72
N LEU A 14 -10.04 15.14 26.47
CA LEU A 14 -8.72 15.45 25.92
C LEU A 14 -8.06 14.21 25.28
N LEU A 15 -8.11 13.05 25.94
CA LEU A 15 -7.59 11.81 25.39
C LEU A 15 -8.34 11.39 24.12
N GLY A 16 -9.67 11.49 24.13
CA GLY A 16 -10.51 11.22 22.96
C GLY A 16 -10.18 12.14 21.78
N ALA A 17 -10.03 13.44 22.03
CA ALA A 17 -9.67 14.41 20.99
C ALA A 17 -8.28 14.16 20.40
N VAL A 18 -7.28 13.87 21.23
CA VAL A 18 -5.91 13.54 20.76
C VAL A 18 -5.91 12.27 19.94
N PHE A 19 -6.61 11.23 20.40
CA PHE A 19 -6.73 9.96 19.67
C PHE A 19 -7.46 10.15 18.34
N PHE A 20 -8.56 10.91 18.33
CA PHE A 20 -9.32 11.23 17.12
C PHE A 20 -8.46 12.00 16.11
N VAL A 21 -7.76 13.07 16.51
CA VAL A 21 -6.88 13.83 15.61
C VAL A 21 -5.76 12.96 15.04
N ARG A 22 -5.17 12.07 15.85
CA ARG A 22 -4.13 11.14 15.38
C ARG A 22 -4.67 10.15 14.35
N LEU A 23 -5.86 9.58 14.58
CA LEU A 23 -6.49 8.67 13.63
C LEU A 23 -6.96 9.38 12.36
N TYR A 24 -7.56 10.56 12.50
CA TYR A 24 -8.01 11.38 11.37
C TYR A 24 -6.83 11.84 10.51
N ARG A 25 -5.68 12.20 11.12
CA ARG A 25 -4.45 12.50 10.37
C ARG A 25 -3.90 11.31 9.60
N ARG A 26 -4.05 10.08 10.11
CA ARG A 26 -3.65 8.86 9.41
C ARG A 26 -4.59 8.57 8.23
N GLN A 27 -5.88 8.86 8.39
CA GLN A 27 -6.87 8.73 7.31
C GLN A 27 -6.79 9.86 6.27
N GLN A 28 -6.19 11.00 6.62
CA GLN A 28 -5.87 12.09 5.69
C GLN A 28 -4.57 11.89 4.91
N GLU A 29 -3.89 10.74 5.05
CA GLU A 29 -2.98 10.34 3.99
C GLU A 29 -3.83 10.33 2.71
N PRO A 30 -3.55 11.23 1.74
CA PRO A 30 -4.42 11.41 0.59
C PRO A 30 -4.61 10.04 -0.04
N PRO A 31 -5.81 9.70 -0.55
CA PRO A 31 -5.94 8.55 -1.42
C PRO A 31 -4.84 8.74 -2.44
N LYS A 32 -3.79 7.90 -2.40
CA LYS A 32 -2.83 7.84 -3.49
C LYS A 32 -3.73 7.57 -4.68
N GLU A 33 -3.87 8.59 -5.53
CA GLU A 33 -4.64 8.47 -6.75
C GLU A 33 -4.27 7.12 -7.35
N PRO A 34 -5.26 6.26 -7.67
CA PRO A 34 -4.93 5.00 -8.31
C PRO A 34 -4.07 5.38 -9.51
N PRO A 35 -2.83 4.87 -9.62
CA PRO A 35 -1.98 5.23 -10.74
C PRO A 35 -2.81 4.94 -11.98
N VAL A 36 -3.05 6.00 -12.78
CA VAL A 36 -3.74 5.91 -14.07
C VAL A 36 -3.31 4.60 -14.71
N PRO A 37 -4.23 3.67 -15.04
CA PRO A 37 -3.84 2.38 -15.57
C PRO A 37 -3.00 2.64 -16.81
N LYS A 38 -1.68 2.51 -16.65
CA LYS A 38 -0.75 2.50 -17.77
C LYS A 38 -1.28 1.44 -18.72
N PRO A 39 -1.33 1.72 -20.03
CA PRO A 39 -1.90 0.80 -21.00
C PRO A 39 -1.33 -0.58 -20.69
N LEU A 40 -2.24 -1.53 -20.42
CA LEU A 40 -1.90 -2.92 -20.09
C LEU A 40 -0.74 -3.33 -20.98
N PRO A 41 0.48 -3.53 -20.44
CA PRO A 41 1.55 -4.03 -21.26
C PRO A 41 1.02 -5.36 -21.79
N LYS A 42 0.89 -5.48 -23.12
CA LYS A 42 0.51 -6.72 -23.78
C LYS A 42 1.31 -7.81 -23.08
N THR A 43 0.64 -8.60 -22.25
CA THR A 43 1.30 -9.60 -21.42
C THR A 43 1.80 -10.65 -22.39
N GLY A 44 2.98 -10.43 -22.96
CA GLY A 44 3.70 -11.43 -23.70
C GLY A 44 3.93 -12.55 -22.71
N LYS A 45 3.21 -13.66 -22.87
CA LYS A 45 3.38 -14.84 -22.02
C LYS A 45 4.78 -15.35 -22.25
N MET A 46 5.71 -15.00 -21.37
CA MET A 46 7.04 -15.55 -21.41
C MET A 46 7.21 -16.52 -20.25
N ARG A 47 7.99 -17.56 -20.49
CA ARG A 47 8.35 -18.53 -19.47
C ARG A 47 9.76 -18.23 -18.99
N CYS A 48 9.98 -18.39 -17.69
CA CYS A 48 11.31 -18.29 -17.12
C CYS A 48 12.21 -19.38 -17.75
N PRO A 49 13.38 -19.04 -18.31
CA PRO A 49 14.29 -20.00 -18.89
C PRO A 49 14.88 -20.96 -17.84
N MET A 50 14.96 -20.55 -16.57
CA MET A 50 15.49 -21.39 -15.50
C MET A 50 14.50 -22.45 -15.01
N CYS A 51 13.21 -22.12 -14.92
CA CYS A 51 12.23 -22.99 -14.27
C CYS A 51 10.92 -23.20 -15.02
N GLY A 52 10.76 -22.63 -16.22
CA GLY A 52 9.60 -22.85 -17.09
C GLY A 52 8.28 -22.21 -16.62
N ALA A 53 8.23 -21.68 -15.40
CA ALA A 53 7.09 -20.98 -14.85
C ALA A 53 6.79 -19.68 -15.62
N GLU A 54 5.52 -19.26 -15.60
CA GLU A 54 5.12 -17.99 -16.22
C GLU A 54 5.84 -16.83 -15.51
N ALA A 55 6.63 -16.08 -16.27
CA ALA A 55 7.34 -14.92 -15.77
C ALA A 55 6.53 -13.65 -16.06
N LYS A 56 6.52 -12.74 -15.10
CA LYS A 56 5.80 -11.48 -15.21
C LYS A 56 6.60 -10.52 -16.07
N VAL A 57 6.03 -10.12 -17.20
CA VAL A 57 6.63 -9.12 -18.09
C VAL A 57 6.17 -7.72 -17.70
N MET A 58 7.12 -6.86 -17.39
CA MET A 58 6.92 -5.45 -17.06
C MET A 58 7.62 -4.59 -18.11
N GLY A 59 6.95 -4.33 -19.23
CA GLY A 59 7.49 -3.53 -20.34
C GLY A 59 8.58 -4.27 -21.09
N LYS A 60 9.85 -3.85 -20.93
CA LYS A 60 11.03 -4.50 -21.53
C LYS A 60 11.77 -5.45 -20.59
N GLN A 61 11.37 -5.50 -19.33
CA GLN A 61 12.00 -6.35 -18.32
C GLN A 61 11.02 -7.45 -17.93
N TRP A 62 11.57 -8.59 -17.54
CA TRP A 62 10.81 -9.69 -16.99
C TRP A 62 11.41 -10.18 -15.69
N GLU A 63 10.54 -10.72 -14.84
CA GLU A 63 10.91 -11.28 -13.55
C GLU A 63 10.11 -12.56 -13.30
N CYS A 64 10.80 -13.60 -12.86
CA CYS A 64 10.16 -14.85 -12.45
C CYS A 64 9.81 -14.80 -10.96
N PRO A 65 8.53 -14.81 -10.58
CA PRO A 65 8.11 -14.79 -9.18
C PRO A 65 8.47 -16.07 -8.42
N TRP A 66 8.77 -17.15 -9.14
CA TRP A 66 9.13 -18.45 -8.53
C TRP A 66 10.61 -18.56 -8.21
N CYS A 67 11.45 -18.12 -9.14
CA CYS A 67 12.88 -18.38 -9.12
C CYS A 67 13.69 -17.11 -8.77
N GLY A 68 13.04 -15.94 -8.77
CA GLY A 68 13.68 -14.64 -8.54
C GLY A 68 14.55 -14.18 -9.72
N ASP A 69 14.63 -14.97 -10.79
CA ASP A 69 15.42 -14.65 -11.97
C ASP A 69 14.79 -13.49 -12.74
N CYS A 70 15.62 -12.56 -13.21
CA CYS A 70 15.15 -11.39 -13.94
C CYS A 70 16.06 -11.08 -15.12
N GLY A 71 15.47 -10.52 -16.17
CA GLY A 71 16.20 -10.23 -17.39
C GLY A 71 15.49 -9.23 -18.28
N TRP A 72 16.13 -8.90 -19.39
CA TRP A 72 15.61 -7.97 -20.38
C TRP A 72 15.13 -8.73 -21.61
N ILE A 73 13.98 -8.33 -22.14
CA ILE A 73 13.49 -8.78 -23.43
C ILE A 73 14.20 -7.92 -24.48
N LYS A 74 15.02 -8.58 -25.31
CA LYS A 74 15.81 -7.94 -26.36
C LYS A 74 14.95 -7.52 -27.55
#